data_AF-A0A2K6JYW5-F1
#
_entry.id   AF-A0A2K6JYW5-F1
#
_cell.length_a   1.000
_cell.length_b   1.000
_cell.length_c   1.000
_cell.angle_alpha   90.00
_cell.angle_beta   90.00
_cell.angle_gamma   90.00
#
_symmetry.space_group_name_H-M   'P 1'
#
loop_
_entity.id
_entity.type
_entity.pdbx_description
1 polymer ?
#
loop_
_entity_poly.entity_id
_entity_poly.type
_entity_poly.pdbx_seq_one_letter_code
_entity_poly.pdbx_strand_id
1 'polypeptide(L)'
;MTHIQDKNPGPALPTNDFYTHLNEEVLRLHSIMAQDQGEKENPMRELRIRKLCLNICVGESRDRLTGAAKVLEQLTGQTPVFSKARYTVRSFGTRRNEKIAVHCTVRGAKAEEILEKGLKVREYELRKNNFSDTGNFGFGIQEHIVLGIKYDPSIGIYGLDFYVVLGRPGFSIADKKHRTGCIGAKHRISKEEAMRWFQ
;
A
#
# COMPACT_ATOMS: atom_id res chain seq x y z
N MET A 1 -47.06 -71.19 -14.63
CA MET A 1 -46.63 -70.68 -13.31
C MET A 1 -45.68 -69.51 -13.54
N THR A 2 -46.03 -68.37 -12.93
CA THR A 2 -45.20 -67.21 -12.53
C THR A 2 -44.53 -66.30 -13.59
N HIS A 3 -45.04 -65.06 -13.60
CA HIS A 3 -44.41 -63.77 -13.91
C HIS A 3 -42.96 -63.59 -13.41
N ILE A 4 -42.19 -62.67 -14.02
CA ILE A 4 -41.85 -61.31 -13.49
C ILE A 4 -40.89 -60.54 -14.45
N GLN A 5 -41.43 -59.43 -14.97
CA GLN A 5 -40.90 -58.07 -15.21
C GLN A 5 -39.78 -57.71 -16.21
N ASP A 6 -40.19 -56.75 -17.05
CA ASP A 6 -39.49 -55.88 -17.98
C ASP A 6 -38.43 -54.97 -17.33
N LYS A 7 -37.33 -54.72 -18.06
CA LYS A 7 -36.52 -53.51 -17.90
C LYS A 7 -36.61 -52.68 -19.19
N ASN A 8 -37.48 -51.69 -19.17
CA ASN A 8 -37.57 -50.65 -20.20
C ASN A 8 -36.28 -49.80 -20.23
N PRO A 9 -35.79 -49.40 -21.42
CA PRO A 9 -34.83 -48.31 -21.54
C PRO A 9 -35.52 -46.98 -21.19
N GLY A 10 -34.88 -46.18 -20.33
CA GLY A 10 -35.40 -44.87 -19.93
C GLY A 10 -35.54 -43.89 -21.10
N PRO A 11 -36.44 -42.89 -21.02
CA PRO A 11 -36.66 -41.94 -22.10
C PRO A 11 -35.44 -41.02 -22.28
N ALA A 12 -35.04 -40.79 -23.53
CA ALA A 12 -34.08 -39.76 -23.89
C ALA A 12 -34.64 -38.39 -23.46
N LEU A 13 -33.84 -37.63 -22.70
CA LEU A 13 -34.17 -36.26 -22.33
C LEU A 13 -34.27 -35.40 -23.59
N PRO A 14 -35.25 -34.50 -23.70
CA PRO A 14 -35.39 -33.63 -24.87
C PRO A 14 -34.18 -32.70 -24.94
N THR A 15 -33.47 -32.72 -26.06
CA THR A 15 -32.43 -31.74 -26.40
C THR A 15 -33.10 -30.38 -26.57
N ASN A 16 -33.01 -29.58 -25.52
CA ASN A 16 -33.68 -28.29 -25.40
C ASN A 16 -32.85 -27.24 -26.16
N ASP A 17 -33.17 -27.04 -27.45
CA ASP A 17 -32.52 -26.07 -28.35
C ASP A 17 -32.60 -24.60 -27.87
N PHE A 18 -33.33 -24.33 -26.78
CA PHE A 18 -33.35 -23.03 -26.11
C PHE A 18 -32.12 -22.77 -25.22
N TYR A 19 -31.45 -23.80 -24.70
CA TYR A 19 -30.31 -23.63 -23.78
C TYR A 19 -28.97 -23.37 -24.49
N THR A 20 -28.83 -23.81 -25.74
CA THR A 20 -27.63 -23.58 -26.57
C THR A 20 -27.55 -22.13 -27.06
N HIS A 21 -28.70 -21.52 -27.41
CA HIS A 21 -28.75 -20.13 -27.86
C HIS A 21 -28.44 -19.12 -26.74
N LEU A 22 -28.91 -19.36 -25.51
CA LEU A 22 -28.57 -18.51 -24.36
C LEU A 22 -27.07 -18.57 -24.05
N ASN A 23 -26.42 -19.72 -24.23
CA ASN A 23 -24.98 -19.84 -24.02
C ASN A 23 -24.16 -19.13 -25.10
N GLU A 24 -24.60 -19.11 -26.35
CA GLU A 24 -23.93 -18.32 -27.40
C GLU A 24 -24.13 -16.81 -27.25
N GLU A 25 -25.29 -16.33 -26.79
CA GLU A 25 -25.49 -14.92 -26.45
C GLU A 25 -24.69 -14.49 -25.22
N VAL A 26 -24.63 -15.33 -24.19
CA VAL A 26 -23.81 -15.09 -22.99
C VAL A 26 -22.32 -15.14 -23.34
N LEU A 27 -21.87 -16.03 -24.23
CA LEU A 27 -20.49 -16.06 -24.72
C LEU A 27 -20.18 -14.87 -25.64
N ARG A 28 -21.14 -14.40 -26.46
CA ARG A 28 -21.03 -13.16 -27.22
C ARG A 28 -20.94 -11.93 -26.31
N LEU A 29 -21.74 -11.86 -25.25
CA LEU A 29 -21.67 -10.79 -24.25
C LEU A 29 -20.32 -10.78 -23.52
N HIS A 30 -19.77 -11.95 -23.17
CA HIS A 30 -18.43 -12.05 -22.61
C HIS A 30 -17.33 -11.64 -23.60
N SER A 31 -17.50 -11.94 -24.89
CA SER A 31 -16.57 -11.52 -25.95
C SER A 31 -16.65 -10.01 -26.26
N ILE A 32 -17.82 -9.39 -26.11
CA ILE A 32 -17.99 -7.93 -26.28
C ILE A 32 -17.32 -7.14 -25.15
N MET A 33 -17.27 -7.69 -23.92
CA MET A 33 -16.53 -7.07 -22.81
C MET A 33 -15.01 -7.29 -22.89
N ALA A 34 -14.53 -8.13 -23.80
CA ALA A 34 -13.10 -8.42 -23.98
C ALA A 34 -12.41 -7.55 -25.04
N GLN A 35 -13.14 -6.64 -25.69
CA GLN A 35 -12.58 -5.66 -26.63
C GLN A 35 -12.51 -4.27 -26.00
N ASP A 36 -11.61 -4.12 -25.02
CA ASP A 36 -11.02 -2.82 -24.69
C ASP A 36 -9.49 -2.96 -24.84
N GLN A 37 -9.08 -3.46 -25.99
CA GLN A 37 -7.67 -3.52 -26.37
C GLN A 37 -7.27 -2.17 -26.97
N GLY A 38 -6.52 -1.40 -26.19
CA GLY A 38 -5.59 -0.41 -26.74
C GLY A 38 -6.02 1.05 -26.69
N GLU A 39 -6.90 1.47 -25.78
CA GLU A 39 -6.93 2.90 -25.44
C GLU A 39 -5.61 3.25 -24.74
N LYS A 40 -4.83 4.17 -25.35
CA LYS A 40 -3.68 4.80 -24.69
C LYS A 40 -4.13 5.23 -23.30
N GLU A 41 -3.56 4.58 -22.29
CA GLU A 41 -3.94 4.86 -20.91
C GLU A 41 -3.73 6.35 -20.65
N ASN A 42 -4.79 7.03 -20.18
CA ASN A 42 -4.76 8.47 -20.00
C ASN A 42 -3.52 8.85 -19.16
N PRO A 43 -2.63 9.74 -19.64
CA PRO A 43 -1.41 10.11 -18.90
C PRO A 43 -1.67 10.55 -17.45
N MET A 44 -2.86 11.11 -17.18
CA MET A 44 -3.28 11.52 -15.84
C MET A 44 -3.58 10.35 -14.87
N ARG A 45 -3.49 9.10 -15.34
CA ARG A 45 -3.62 7.89 -14.52
C ARG A 45 -2.29 7.28 -14.07
N GLU A 46 -1.17 7.85 -14.51
CA GLU A 46 0.16 7.41 -14.08
C GLU A 46 0.30 7.47 -12.55
N LEU A 47 0.83 6.39 -11.97
CA LEU A 47 1.10 6.29 -10.54
C LEU A 47 2.43 6.96 -10.22
N ARG A 48 2.41 7.81 -9.20
CA ARG A 48 3.60 8.48 -8.68
C ARG A 48 3.66 8.41 -7.17
N ILE A 49 4.87 8.55 -6.64
CA ILE A 49 5.07 8.69 -5.19
C ILE A 49 4.57 10.06 -4.76
N ARG A 50 3.52 10.08 -3.93
CA ARG A 50 2.95 11.33 -3.41
C ARG A 50 3.73 11.84 -2.20
N LYS A 51 4.11 10.94 -1.30
CA LYS A 51 4.96 11.23 -0.14
C LYS A 51 5.56 9.93 0.40
N LEU A 52 6.74 10.06 0.98
CA LEU A 52 7.35 9.06 1.84
C LEU A 52 7.26 9.56 3.28
N CYS A 53 6.62 8.78 4.15
CA CYS A 53 6.60 9.02 5.59
C CYS A 53 7.63 8.11 6.25
N LEU A 54 8.52 8.71 7.03
CA LEU A 54 9.52 8.02 7.82
C LEU A 54 9.15 8.17 9.29
N ASN A 55 9.13 7.07 10.04
CA ASN A 55 8.72 7.07 11.44
C ASN A 55 9.68 6.25 12.30
N ILE A 56 10.11 6.84 13.42
CA ILE A 56 10.85 6.15 14.48
C ILE A 56 10.01 6.26 15.76
N CYS A 57 9.58 5.11 16.27
CA CYS A 57 8.92 5.02 17.57
C CYS A 57 9.89 4.42 18.59
N VAL A 58 10.25 5.20 19.61
CA VAL A 58 11.20 4.75 20.64
C VAL A 58 10.46 4.19 21.87
N GLY A 59 9.23 4.64 22.12
CA GLY A 59 8.46 4.21 23.30
C GLY A 59 8.81 4.98 24.59
N GLU A 60 9.87 5.80 24.55
CA GLU A 60 10.40 6.53 25.71
C GLU A 60 10.65 8.00 25.36
N SER A 61 10.70 8.86 26.37
CA SER A 61 11.00 10.29 26.20
C SER A 61 12.47 10.61 26.50
N ARG A 62 12.87 11.87 26.28
CA ARG A 62 14.22 12.44 26.52
C ARG A 62 15.27 12.09 25.47
N ASP A 63 16.41 11.53 25.90
CA ASP A 63 17.67 11.54 25.14
C ASP A 63 17.66 10.59 23.94
N ARG A 64 17.01 9.43 24.07
CA ARG A 64 16.85 8.52 22.92
C ARG A 64 15.97 9.14 21.84
N LEU A 65 14.97 9.93 22.24
CA LEU A 65 14.08 10.61 21.29
C LEU A 65 14.78 11.75 20.57
N THR A 66 15.65 12.51 21.25
CA THR A 66 16.47 13.55 20.62
C THR A 66 17.54 12.93 19.72
N GLY A 67 18.09 11.77 20.07
CA GLY A 67 18.96 10.96 19.20
C GLY A 67 18.25 10.53 17.92
N ALA A 68 17.07 9.92 18.02
CA ALA A 68 16.26 9.53 16.87
C ALA A 68 15.90 10.73 15.96
N ALA A 69 15.64 11.90 16.54
CA ALA A 69 15.40 13.12 15.77
C ALA A 69 16.62 13.53 14.94
N LYS A 70 17.83 13.48 15.52
CA LYS A 70 19.08 13.77 14.79
C LYS A 70 19.31 12.79 13.64
N VAL A 71 19.02 11.51 13.83
CA VAL A 71 19.14 10.50 12.76
C VAL A 71 18.19 10.83 11.59
N LEU A 72 16.93 11.14 11.88
CA LEU A 72 15.96 11.52 10.85
C LEU A 72 16.33 12.83 10.15
N GLU A 73 16.87 13.79 10.88
CA GLU A 73 17.37 15.05 10.32
C GLU A 73 18.56 14.81 9.39
N GLN A 74 19.52 13.97 9.78
CA GLN A 74 20.64 13.58 8.92
C GLN A 74 20.19 12.82 7.67
N LEU A 75 19.20 11.94 7.79
CA LEU A 75 18.68 11.17 6.65
C LEU A 75 17.90 12.03 5.66
N THR A 76 17.06 12.94 6.16
CA THR A 76 16.08 13.68 5.33
C THR A 76 16.51 15.11 5.00
N GLY A 77 17.43 15.69 5.78
CA GLY A 77 17.80 17.10 5.73
C GLY A 77 16.66 18.04 6.12
N GLN A 78 15.68 17.55 6.90
CA GLN A 78 14.52 18.31 7.35
C GLN A 78 14.36 18.19 8.86
N THR A 79 13.89 19.25 9.51
CA THR A 79 13.55 19.21 10.93
C THR A 79 12.35 18.29 11.16
N PRO A 80 12.50 17.20 11.94
CA PRO A 80 11.44 16.23 12.09
C PRO A 80 10.41 16.66 13.14
N VAL A 81 9.22 16.04 13.08
CA VAL A 81 8.09 16.37 13.95
C VAL A 81 7.94 15.33 15.07
N PHE A 82 7.81 15.82 16.31
CA PHE A 82 7.60 14.98 17.49
C PHE A 82 6.13 14.61 17.65
N SER A 83 5.85 13.32 17.75
CA SER A 83 4.53 12.75 18.04
C SER A 83 4.34 12.51 19.54
N LYS A 84 3.16 12.85 20.03
CA LYS A 84 2.76 12.71 21.44
C LYS A 84 1.92 11.46 21.68
N ALA A 85 2.01 10.91 22.88
CA ALA A 85 1.12 9.86 23.37
C ALA A 85 -0.32 10.35 23.42
N ARG A 86 -1.23 9.58 22.82
CA ARG A 86 -2.67 9.85 22.96
C ARG A 86 -3.23 9.39 24.31
N TYR A 87 -2.72 8.28 24.83
CA TYR A 87 -3.19 7.63 26.06
C TYR A 87 -2.03 7.31 26.98
N THR A 88 -2.34 7.12 28.26
CA THR A 88 -1.40 6.61 29.26
C THR A 88 -1.50 5.09 29.29
N VAL A 89 -0.39 4.39 29.06
CA VAL A 89 -0.35 2.92 29.05
C VAL A 89 0.82 2.46 29.91
N ARG A 90 0.51 1.88 31.08
CA ARG A 90 1.52 1.50 32.09
C ARG A 90 2.46 0.40 31.61
N SER A 91 1.99 -0.55 30.80
CA SER A 91 2.82 -1.62 30.24
C SER A 91 3.92 -1.10 29.31
N PHE A 92 3.68 0.03 28.62
CA PHE A 92 4.66 0.69 27.76
C PHE A 92 5.43 1.81 28.47
N GLY A 93 5.13 2.10 29.74
CA GLY A 93 5.77 3.18 30.49
C GLY A 93 5.44 4.60 30.01
N THR A 94 4.42 4.77 29.15
CA THR A 94 4.12 6.05 28.50
C THR A 94 2.99 6.82 29.20
N ARG A 95 3.14 8.14 29.30
CA ARG A 95 2.12 9.04 29.86
C ARG A 95 1.44 9.86 28.76
N ARG A 96 0.17 10.22 28.97
CA ARG A 96 -0.57 11.08 28.03
C ARG A 96 0.19 12.39 27.73
N ASN A 97 0.21 12.78 26.46
CA ASN A 97 0.89 13.96 25.91
C ASN A 97 2.42 13.95 26.00
N GLU A 98 3.03 12.87 26.47
CA GLU A 98 4.48 12.67 26.43
C GLU A 98 4.95 12.47 24.98
N LYS A 99 6.12 13.00 24.62
CA LYS A 99 6.69 12.77 23.29
C LYS A 99 7.32 11.37 23.25
N ILE A 100 6.93 10.57 22.26
CA ILE A 100 7.30 9.13 22.17
C ILE A 100 7.94 8.76 20.83
N ALA A 101 7.55 9.44 19.77
CA ALA A 101 7.98 9.12 18.41
C ALA A 101 8.37 10.37 17.66
N VAL A 102 9.17 10.18 16.62
CA VAL A 102 9.59 11.23 15.70
C VAL A 102 9.30 10.76 14.28
N HIS A 103 8.72 11.63 13.47
CA HIS A 103 8.44 11.33 12.08
C HIS A 103 8.81 12.49 11.17
N CYS A 104 9.10 12.17 9.92
CA CYS A 104 9.40 13.12 8.87
C CYS A 104 8.64 12.74 7.60
N THR A 105 8.14 13.72 6.86
CA THR A 105 7.46 13.47 5.57
C THR A 105 8.28 14.10 4.45
N VAL A 106 8.82 13.24 3.58
CA VAL A 106 9.62 13.65 2.42
C VAL A 106 8.78 13.53 1.15
N ARG A 107 9.00 14.43 0.19
CA ARG A 107 8.32 14.46 -1.12
C ARG A 107 9.31 14.83 -2.21
N GLY A 108 8.96 14.53 -3.47
CA GLY A 108 9.79 14.82 -4.64
C GLY A 108 11.03 13.92 -4.72
N ALA A 109 12.08 14.40 -5.39
CA ALA A 109 13.31 13.63 -5.66
C ALA A 109 13.95 13.02 -4.41
N LYS A 110 14.00 13.77 -3.30
CA LYS A 110 14.52 13.27 -2.02
C LYS A 110 13.78 12.02 -1.51
N ALA A 111 12.48 11.90 -1.79
CA ALA A 111 11.71 10.74 -1.37
C ALA A 111 12.09 9.50 -2.20
N GLU A 112 12.34 9.68 -3.50
CA GLU A 112 12.79 8.61 -4.40
C GLU A 112 14.18 8.12 -4.02
N GLU A 113 15.13 9.02 -3.78
CA GLU A 113 16.49 8.68 -3.34
C GLU A 113 16.51 7.88 -2.02
N ILE A 114 15.73 8.32 -1.03
CA ILE A 114 15.67 7.64 0.28
C ILE A 114 14.92 6.31 0.16
N LEU A 115 13.87 6.24 -0.67
CA LEU A 115 13.15 5.01 -0.92
C LEU A 115 14.05 3.97 -1.61
N GLU A 116 14.82 4.37 -2.62
CA GLU A 116 15.75 3.50 -3.32
C GLU A 116 16.80 2.91 -2.35
N LYS A 117 17.37 3.74 -1.48
CA LYS A 117 18.26 3.27 -0.40
C LYS A 117 17.56 2.26 0.51
N GLY A 118 16.32 2.52 0.91
CA GLY A 118 15.55 1.61 1.78
C GLY A 118 15.18 0.29 1.11
N LEU A 119 14.79 0.32 -0.17
CA LEU A 119 14.46 -0.87 -0.94
C LEU A 119 15.68 -1.73 -1.22
N LYS A 120 16.85 -1.13 -1.42
CA LYS A 120 18.12 -1.86 -1.55
C LYS A 120 18.43 -2.71 -0.31
N VAL A 121 18.12 -2.22 0.90
CA VAL A 121 18.26 -2.99 2.15
C VAL A 121 17.31 -4.19 2.21
N ARG A 122 16.17 -4.10 1.52
CA ARG A 122 15.18 -5.17 1.40
C ARG A 122 15.33 -6.00 0.12
N GLU A 123 16.45 -5.84 -0.60
CA GLU A 123 16.72 -6.54 -1.86
C GLU A 123 15.60 -6.38 -2.91
N TYR A 124 14.91 -5.23 -2.87
CA TYR A 124 13.74 -4.93 -3.71
C TYR A 124 12.59 -5.94 -3.59
N GLU A 125 12.55 -6.75 -2.53
CA GLU A 125 11.48 -7.71 -2.29
C GLU A 125 10.52 -7.21 -1.21
N LEU A 126 9.24 -7.19 -1.53
CA LEU A 126 8.16 -6.89 -0.58
C LEU A 126 7.08 -7.97 -0.64
N ARG A 127 6.57 -8.37 0.53
CA ARG A 127 5.48 -9.37 0.60
C ARG A 127 4.16 -8.71 0.23
N LYS A 128 3.22 -9.50 -0.30
CA LYS A 128 1.84 -9.04 -0.60
C LYS A 128 1.14 -8.37 0.58
N ASN A 129 1.49 -8.74 1.83
CA ASN A 129 0.90 -8.17 3.05
C ASN A 129 1.40 -6.75 3.36
N ASN A 130 2.52 -6.32 2.78
CA ASN A 130 3.03 -4.95 2.94
C ASN A 130 2.21 -3.92 2.17
N PHE A 131 1.40 -4.36 1.21
CA PHE A 131 0.54 -3.50 0.42
C PHE A 131 -0.85 -3.40 1.06
N SER A 132 -1.30 -2.17 1.28
CA SER A 132 -2.63 -1.82 1.75
C SER A 132 -3.67 -1.89 0.63
N ASP A 133 -4.94 -1.99 1.00
CA ASP A 133 -6.06 -2.00 0.04
C ASP A 133 -6.22 -0.66 -0.70
N THR A 134 -5.65 0.42 -0.15
CA THR A 134 -5.63 1.75 -0.77
C THR A 134 -4.45 1.92 -1.76
N GLY A 135 -3.66 0.86 -2.01
CA GLY A 135 -2.53 0.91 -2.94
C GLY A 135 -1.29 1.61 -2.39
N ASN A 136 -1.22 1.84 -1.08
CA ASN A 136 0.00 2.30 -0.39
C ASN A 136 0.77 1.09 0.14
N PHE A 137 2.07 1.24 0.37
CA PHE A 137 2.88 0.16 0.94
C PHE A 137 3.89 0.68 1.95
N GLY A 138 4.37 -0.21 2.80
CA GLY A 138 5.39 0.14 3.79
C GLY A 138 6.17 -1.07 4.27
N PHE A 139 7.35 -0.78 4.80
CA PHE A 139 8.27 -1.78 5.35
C PHE A 139 9.09 -1.16 6.48
N GLY A 140 9.51 -1.99 7.43
CA GLY A 140 10.42 -1.58 8.50
C GLY A 140 11.86 -1.95 8.16
N ILE A 141 12.81 -1.21 8.71
CA ILE A 141 14.24 -1.56 8.76
C ILE A 141 14.64 -1.54 10.24
N GLN A 142 15.39 -2.55 10.69
CA GLN A 142 15.82 -2.64 12.09
C GLN A 142 16.98 -1.69 12.42
N GLU A 143 17.85 -1.43 11.44
CA GLU A 143 19.05 -0.61 11.62
C GLU A 143 19.15 0.47 10.55
N HIS A 144 19.16 1.74 10.96
CA HIS A 144 19.32 2.85 10.02
C HIS A 144 20.73 2.98 9.43
N ILE A 145 21.75 2.32 9.98
CA ILE A 145 23.14 2.40 9.50
C ILE A 145 23.24 1.88 8.07
N VAL A 146 22.45 0.86 7.73
CA VAL A 146 22.43 0.26 6.38
C VAL A 146 21.98 1.25 5.31
N LEU A 147 21.35 2.37 5.69
CA LEU A 147 20.97 3.46 4.78
C LEU A 147 22.14 4.40 4.42
N GLY A 148 23.34 4.14 4.94
CA GLY A 148 24.56 4.90 4.63
C GLY A 148 24.84 6.07 5.58
N ILE A 149 24.22 6.10 6.76
CA ILE A 149 24.51 7.09 7.80
C ILE A 149 25.71 6.62 8.63
N LYS A 150 26.67 7.52 8.90
CA LYS A 150 27.82 7.22 9.76
C LYS A 150 27.34 6.90 11.18
N TYR A 151 27.85 5.80 11.74
CA TYR A 151 27.57 5.42 13.11
C TYR A 151 28.13 6.42 14.14
N ASP A 152 27.28 6.83 15.08
CA ASP A 152 27.65 7.61 16.27
C ASP A 152 27.28 6.81 17.53
N PRO A 153 28.27 6.36 18.33
CA PRO A 153 28.02 5.63 19.57
C PRO A 153 27.13 6.37 20.57
N SER A 154 27.10 7.71 20.51
CA SER A 154 26.32 8.55 21.43
C SER A 154 24.82 8.51 21.13
N ILE A 155 24.46 8.22 19.88
CA ILE A 155 23.07 8.23 19.39
C ILE A 155 22.46 6.83 19.51
N GLY A 156 23.25 5.79 19.19
CA GLY A 156 22.82 4.40 19.16
C GLY A 156 22.11 4.00 17.88
N ILE A 157 21.69 2.73 17.79
CA ILE A 157 21.03 2.15 16.62
C ILE A 157 19.51 2.22 16.80
N TYR A 158 18.81 2.69 15.77
CA TYR A 158 17.34 2.79 15.74
C TYR A 158 16.78 2.08 14.53
N GLY A 159 15.63 1.43 14.75
CA GLY A 159 14.75 0.98 13.69
C GLY A 159 13.95 2.12 13.09
N LEU A 160 13.58 1.96 11.83
CA LEU A 160 12.91 2.97 11.02
C LEU A 160 11.79 2.33 10.19
N ASP A 161 10.61 2.92 10.23
CA ASP A 161 9.49 2.53 9.40
C ASP A 161 9.37 3.44 8.17
N PHE A 162 9.27 2.82 7.00
CA PHE A 162 9.00 3.47 5.74
C PHE A 162 7.54 3.23 5.36
N TYR A 163 6.82 4.31 5.06
CA TYR A 163 5.47 4.24 4.53
C TYR A 163 5.34 5.13 3.30
N VAL A 164 5.16 4.49 2.15
CA VAL A 164 5.05 5.11 0.83
C VAL A 164 3.59 5.29 0.49
N VAL A 165 3.21 6.53 0.20
CA VAL A 165 1.87 6.86 -0.29
C VAL A 165 1.95 7.08 -1.78
N LEU A 166 1.28 6.23 -2.54
CA LEU A 166 1.10 6.38 -3.98
C LEU A 166 -0.07 7.32 -4.26
N GLY A 167 -0.04 7.95 -5.44
CA GLY A 167 -1.13 8.80 -5.88
C GLY A 167 -1.11 9.01 -7.39
N ARG A 168 -2.25 9.44 -7.92
CA ARG A 168 -2.36 9.91 -9.31
C ARG A 168 -2.46 11.44 -9.34
N PRO A 169 -2.15 12.07 -10.48
CA PRO A 169 -2.61 13.42 -10.77
C PRO A 169 -4.12 13.57 -10.47
N GLY A 170 -4.54 14.69 -9.87
CA GLY A 170 -5.94 14.92 -9.48
C GLY A 170 -6.34 14.49 -8.06
N PHE A 171 -5.48 13.78 -7.31
CA PHE A 171 -5.76 13.43 -5.91
C PHE A 171 -5.91 14.64 -4.97
N SER A 172 -5.41 15.81 -5.39
CA SER A 172 -5.56 17.07 -4.64
C SER A 172 -7.00 17.52 -4.45
N ILE A 173 -7.96 16.97 -5.21
CA ILE A 173 -9.38 17.31 -5.08
C ILE A 173 -9.95 17.01 -3.68
N ALA A 174 -9.41 16.00 -3.00
CA ALA A 174 -9.81 15.63 -1.64
C ALA A 174 -9.15 16.49 -0.56
N ASP A 175 -8.02 17.14 -0.86
CA ASP A 175 -7.23 17.88 0.12
C ASP A 175 -7.39 19.41 0.01
N LYS A 176 -7.78 19.92 -1.16
CA LYS A 176 -7.91 21.36 -1.42
C LYS A 176 -9.06 21.96 -0.60
N LYS A 177 -8.90 23.17 -0.06
CA LYS A 177 -9.96 23.84 0.73
C LYS A 177 -11.16 24.29 -0.10
N HIS A 178 -10.92 24.83 -1.30
CA HIS A 178 -11.98 25.35 -2.18
C HIS A 178 -12.51 24.25 -3.11
N ARG A 179 -13.84 24.09 -3.17
CA ARG A 179 -14.55 23.08 -3.99
C ARG A 179 -14.00 21.67 -3.77
N THR A 180 -13.90 21.25 -2.50
CA THR A 180 -13.56 19.89 -2.10
C THR A 180 -14.47 18.89 -2.81
N GLY A 181 -13.89 17.75 -3.21
CA GLY A 181 -14.64 16.64 -3.79
C GLY A 181 -14.06 15.30 -3.36
N CYS A 182 -14.74 14.22 -3.70
CA CYS A 182 -14.24 12.87 -3.43
C CYS A 182 -13.49 12.31 -4.65
N ILE A 183 -12.55 11.40 -4.40
CA ILE A 183 -11.87 10.65 -5.46
C ILE A 183 -12.81 9.53 -5.93
N GLY A 184 -13.20 9.58 -7.20
CA GLY A 184 -14.06 8.57 -7.83
C GLY A 184 -13.41 7.17 -7.81
N ALA A 185 -14.23 6.13 -7.74
CA ALA A 185 -13.76 4.75 -7.56
C ALA A 185 -12.73 4.33 -8.62
N LYS A 186 -12.99 4.65 -9.91
CA LYS A 186 -12.08 4.36 -11.03
C LYS A 186 -10.72 5.08 -10.95
N HIS A 187 -10.64 6.17 -10.18
CA HIS A 187 -9.40 6.93 -10.01
C HIS A 187 -8.61 6.52 -8.77
N ARG A 188 -9.21 5.76 -7.84
CA ARG A 188 -8.50 5.19 -6.69
C ARG A 188 -7.52 4.12 -7.16
N ILE A 189 -6.49 3.89 -6.35
CA ILE A 189 -5.46 2.91 -6.63
C ILE A 189 -5.84 1.61 -5.93
N SER A 190 -5.80 0.50 -6.65
CA SER A 190 -5.99 -0.83 -6.05
C SER A 190 -4.67 -1.41 -5.53
N LYS A 191 -4.77 -2.38 -4.62
CA LYS A 191 -3.60 -3.11 -4.12
C LYS A 191 -2.79 -3.77 -5.25
N GLU A 192 -3.47 -4.34 -6.24
CA GLU A 192 -2.86 -5.03 -7.37
C GLU A 192 -2.18 -4.05 -8.34
N GLU A 193 -2.74 -2.86 -8.55
CA GLU A 193 -2.09 -1.79 -9.30
C GLU A 193 -0.79 -1.35 -8.62
N ALA A 194 -0.80 -1.18 -7.29
CA ALA A 194 0.39 -0.80 -6.54
C ALA A 194 1.48 -1.88 -6.58
N MET A 195 1.10 -3.16 -6.55
CA MET A 195 2.04 -4.27 -6.70
C MET A 195 2.66 -4.31 -8.10
N ARG A 196 1.86 -4.09 -9.15
CA ARG A 196 2.35 -4.01 -10.53
C ARG A 196 3.27 -2.82 -10.76
N TRP A 197 3.02 -1.69 -10.09
CA TRP A 197 3.88 -0.52 -10.15
C TRP A 197 5.22 -0.71 -9.41
N PHE A 198 5.25 -1.58 -8.41
CA PHE A 198 6.46 -1.87 -7.64
C PHE A 198 7.40 -2.87 -8.35
N GLN A 199 6.85 -3.74 -9.20
CA GLN A 199 7.60 -4.69 -10.02
C GLN A 199 8.33 -3.99 -11.16
#